data_AF-A0AAP8N702-F1
#
_entry.id   AF-A0AAP8N702-F1
#
_cell.length_a   1.000
_cell.length_b   1.000
_cell.length_c   1.000
_cell.angle_alpha   90.00
_cell.angle_beta   90.00
_cell.angle_gamma   90.00
#
_symmetry.space_group_name_H-M   'P 1'
#
loop_
_entity.id
_entity.type
_entity.pdbx_description
1 polymer ?
#
loop_
_entity_poly.entity_id
_entity_poly.type
_entity_poly.pdbx_seq_one_letter_code
_entity_poly.pdbx_strand_id
1 'polypeptide(L)'
;DGVSRRVLLDDLQTLYRQLDAEQSVKLPAKTSAFRDWAARLQAYAGSESLREELSWWQAQLAGPSAELPCDRPRGGQQNRHAQTV
;
A
#
# COMPACT_ATOMS: atom_id res chain seq x y z
N ASP A 1 3.44 -2.65 1.48
CA ASP A 1 3.66 -1.25 1.00
C ASP A 1 5.09 -0.81 1.38
N GLY A 2 5.44 0.47 1.17
CA GLY A 2 6.74 1.01 1.57
C GLY A 2 6.99 1.01 3.09
N VAL A 3 5.94 1.13 3.90
CA VAL A 3 6.01 1.07 5.37
C VAL A 3 6.30 -0.36 5.82
N SER A 4 5.65 -1.37 5.23
CA SER A 4 5.88 -2.78 5.59
C SER A 4 7.33 -3.21 5.37
N ARG A 5 7.98 -2.69 4.31
CA ARG A 5 9.40 -2.99 4.03
C ARG A 5 10.33 -2.45 5.13
N ARG A 6 10.05 -1.25 5.66
CA ARG A 6 10.84 -0.68 6.74
C ARG A 6 10.74 -1.54 8.01
N VAL A 7 9.52 -1.90 8.41
CA VAL A 7 9.28 -2.77 9.58
C VAL A 7 10.01 -4.11 9.42
N LEU A 8 9.91 -4.74 8.24
CA LEU A 8 10.59 -6.01 7.98
C LEU A 8 12.11 -5.91 8.09
N LEU A 9 12.71 -4.86 7.51
CA LEU A 9 14.15 -4.66 7.53
C LEU A 9 14.66 -4.31 8.94
N ASP A 10 13.90 -3.51 9.69
CA ASP A 10 14.22 -3.15 11.08
C ASP A 10 14.16 -4.39 12.00
N ASP A 11 13.12 -5.22 11.86
CA ASP A 11 12.99 -6.49 12.59
C ASP A 11 14.12 -7.46 12.21
N LEU A 12 14.40 -7.62 10.93
CA LEU A 12 15.49 -8.49 10.46
C LEU A 12 16.85 -8.05 11.01
N GLN A 13 17.15 -6.75 10.97
CA GLN A 13 18.39 -6.21 11.53
C GLN A 13 18.48 -6.42 13.05
N THR A 14 17.34 -6.32 13.75
CA THR A 14 17.27 -6.55 15.21
C THR A 14 17.53 -8.01 15.54
N LEU A 15 16.87 -8.93 14.84
CA LEU A 15 17.06 -10.37 15.00
C LEU A 15 18.51 -10.77 14.73
N TYR A 16 19.08 -10.26 13.64
CA TYR A 16 20.45 -10.57 13.26
C TYR A 16 21.44 -10.18 14.36
N ARG A 17 21.33 -8.96 14.91
CA ARG A 17 22.19 -8.49 16.00
C ARG A 17 22.00 -9.26 17.30
N GLN A 18 20.77 -9.63 17.65
CA GLN A 18 20.50 -10.41 18.86
C GLN A 18 21.10 -11.81 18.76
N LEU A 19 20.97 -12.45 17.59
CA LEU A 19 21.54 -13.78 17.35
C LEU A 19 23.07 -13.75 17.34
N ASP A 20 23.68 -12.75 16.71
CA ASP A 20 25.14 -12.56 16.68
C ASP A 20 25.72 -12.33 18.09
N ALA A 21 24.97 -11.65 18.95
CA ALA A 21 25.34 -11.41 20.35
C ALA A 21 24.92 -12.53 21.32
N GLU A 22 24.45 -13.69 20.81
CA GLU A 22 23.92 -14.82 21.61
C GLU A 22 22.81 -14.40 22.61
N GLN A 23 22.08 -13.33 22.30
CA GLN A 23 20.99 -12.83 23.12
C GLN A 23 19.68 -13.56 22.81
N SER A 24 18.80 -13.61 23.82
CA SER A 24 17.44 -14.08 23.61
C SER A 24 16.70 -13.17 22.62
N VAL A 25 16.08 -13.79 21.62
CA VAL A 25 15.35 -13.08 20.56
C VAL A 25 14.14 -12.37 21.13
N LYS A 26 14.04 -11.07 20.88
CA LYS A 26 12.90 -10.24 21.28
C LYS A 26 12.62 -9.18 20.22
N LEU A 27 11.43 -9.27 19.63
CA LEU A 27 10.86 -8.27 18.75
C LEU A 27 9.87 -7.35 19.50
N PRO A 28 9.54 -6.17 18.93
CA PRO A 28 8.44 -5.36 19.42
C PRO A 28 7.12 -6.13 19.48
N ALA A 29 6.19 -5.64 20.29
CA ALA A 29 4.86 -6.23 20.39
C ALA A 29 4.11 -6.15 19.05
N LYS A 30 3.30 -7.17 18.75
CA LYS A 30 2.45 -7.16 17.55
C LYS A 30 1.45 -6.03 17.62
N THR A 31 1.28 -5.32 16.50
CA THR A 31 0.18 -4.39 16.29
C THR A 31 -1.09 -5.14 15.83
N SER A 32 -2.11 -4.40 15.38
CA SER A 32 -3.31 -5.01 14.80
C SER A 32 -2.95 -5.93 13.63
N ALA A 33 -3.52 -7.15 13.66
CA ALA A 33 -3.37 -8.06 12.55
C ALA A 33 -4.05 -7.48 11.30
N PHE A 34 -3.44 -7.71 10.14
CA PHE A 34 -3.97 -7.22 8.86
C PHE A 34 -5.42 -7.67 8.61
N ARG A 35 -5.76 -8.91 8.99
CA ARG A 35 -7.13 -9.44 8.91
C ARG A 35 -8.12 -8.58 9.70
N ASP A 36 -7.76 -8.20 10.92
CA ASP A 36 -8.66 -7.44 11.79
C ASP A 36 -8.82 -6.01 11.27
N TRP A 37 -7.76 -5.44 10.68
CA TRP A 37 -7.83 -4.18 9.95
C TRP A 37 -8.73 -4.28 8.71
N ALA A 38 -8.60 -5.33 7.90
CA ALA A 38 -9.43 -5.55 6.71
C ALA A 38 -10.92 -5.71 7.07
N ALA A 39 -11.23 -6.42 8.16
CA ALA A 39 -12.59 -6.54 8.66
C ALA A 39 -13.17 -5.17 9.09
N ARG A 40 -12.38 -4.35 9.76
CA ARG A 40 -12.78 -2.97 10.12
C ARG A 40 -12.97 -2.08 8.90
N LEU A 41 -12.10 -2.20 7.89
CA LEU A 41 -12.21 -1.46 6.64
C LEU A 41 -13.52 -1.81 5.91
N GLN A 42 -13.88 -3.10 5.87
CA GLN A 42 -15.14 -3.54 5.28
C GLN A 42 -16.35 -2.96 6.02
N ALA A 43 -16.32 -2.91 7.35
CA ALA A 43 -17.38 -2.29 8.14
C ALA A 43 -17.45 -0.78 7.90
N TYR A 44 -16.29 -0.11 7.82
CA TYR A 44 -16.21 1.32 7.53
C TYR A 44 -16.72 1.67 6.13
N ALA A 45 -16.54 0.80 5.14
CA ALA A 45 -17.08 1.02 3.80
C ALA A 45 -18.62 1.21 3.76
N GLY A 46 -19.34 0.73 4.78
CA GLY A 46 -20.78 0.92 4.93
C GLY A 46 -21.20 2.05 5.88
N SER A 47 -20.25 2.81 6.46
CA SER A 47 -20.55 3.82 7.47
C SER A 47 -21.19 5.09 6.90
N GLU A 48 -21.92 5.82 7.75
CA GLU A 48 -22.40 7.16 7.39
C GLU A 48 -21.25 8.14 7.16
N SER A 49 -20.20 8.04 7.98
CA SER A 49 -19.04 8.92 7.89
C SER A 49 -18.35 8.87 6.53
N LEU A 50 -18.24 7.70 5.90
CA LEU A 50 -17.70 7.59 4.55
C LEU A 50 -18.69 8.16 3.51
N ARG A 51 -20.00 8.03 3.75
CA ARG A 51 -21.04 8.55 2.86
C ARG A 51 -21.06 10.07 2.83
N GLU A 52 -20.74 10.73 3.95
CA GLU A 52 -20.60 12.19 4.02
C GLU A 52 -19.52 12.71 3.06
N GLU A 53 -18.47 11.92 2.78
CA GLU A 53 -17.42 12.29 1.83
C GLU A 53 -17.84 12.17 0.35
N LEU A 54 -18.95 11.49 0.05
CA LEU A 54 -19.35 11.15 -1.32
C LEU A 54 -19.49 12.38 -2.23
N SER A 55 -20.15 13.42 -1.74
CA SER A 55 -20.40 14.64 -2.52
C SER A 55 -19.10 15.34 -2.91
N TRP A 56 -18.12 15.36 -2.01
CA TRP A 56 -16.80 15.93 -2.26
C TRP A 56 -16.06 15.14 -3.35
N TRP A 57 -16.02 13.81 -3.26
CA TRP A 57 -15.38 12.96 -4.26
C TRP A 57 -16.04 13.10 -5.64
N GLN A 58 -17.38 13.15 -5.70
CA GLN A 58 -18.11 13.38 -6.95
C GLN A 58 -17.74 14.72 -7.59
N ALA A 59 -17.64 15.78 -6.79
CA ALA A 59 -17.23 17.10 -7.28
C ALA A 59 -15.78 17.09 -7.82
N GLN A 60 -14.85 16.42 -7.14
CA GLN A 60 -13.46 16.31 -7.62
C GLN A 60 -13.34 15.53 -8.93
N LEU A 61 -14.22 14.55 -9.15
CA LEU A 61 -14.19 13.67 -10.32
C LEU A 61 -15.08 14.14 -11.47
N ALA A 62 -15.81 15.27 -11.32
CA ALA A 62 -16.73 15.78 -12.34
C ALA A 62 -16.05 16.40 -13.57
N GLY A 63 -14.72 16.56 -13.55
CA GLY A 63 -13.95 17.12 -14.66
C GLY A 63 -13.78 16.17 -15.84
N PRO A 64 -13.40 16.68 -17.03
CA PRO A 64 -13.09 15.84 -18.17
C PRO A 64 -11.92 14.90 -17.85
N SER A 65 -12.01 13.65 -18.30
CA SER A 65 -10.89 12.71 -18.23
C SER A 65 -9.71 13.30 -19.00
N ALA A 66 -8.68 13.75 -18.29
CA ALA A 66 -7.45 14.22 -18.90
C ALA A 66 -6.63 12.99 -19.33
N GLU A 67 -6.77 12.59 -20.59
CA GLU A 67 -5.85 11.63 -21.16
C GLU A 67 -4.43 12.22 -21.15
N LEU A 68 -3.51 11.51 -20.53
CA LEU A 68 -2.10 11.88 -20.61
C LEU A 68 -1.59 11.60 -22.03
N PRO A 69 -0.72 12.46 -22.58
CA PRO A 69 -0.06 12.18 -23.85
C PRO A 69 0.57 10.78 -23.83
N CYS A 70 0.23 9.98 -24.83
CA CYS A 70 0.72 8.62 -24.99
C CYS A 70 1.35 8.49 -26.37
N ASP A 71 2.65 8.21 -26.42
CA ASP A 71 3.40 8.11 -27.68
C ASP A 71 2.89 6.96 -28.57
N ARG A 72 2.33 5.91 -27.97
CA ARG A 72 1.78 4.75 -28.69
C ARG A 72 0.46 4.29 -28.08
N PRO A 73 -0.67 4.97 -28.38
CA PRO A 73 -1.98 4.64 -27.82
C PRO A 73 -2.47 3.22 -28.16
N ARG A 74 -1.97 2.66 -29.28
CA ARG A 74 -2.24 1.28 -29.73
C ARG A 74 -1.03 0.35 -29.58
N GLY A 75 -0.03 0.75 -28.79
CA GLY A 75 1.14 -0.08 -28.52
C GLY A 75 0.73 -1.38 -27.82
N GLY A 76 1.25 -2.52 -28.29
CA GLY A 76 1.02 -3.78 -27.61
C GLY A 76 1.65 -3.77 -26.21
N GLN A 77 0.92 -4.26 -25.20
CA GLN A 77 1.44 -4.44 -23.83
C GLN A 77 2.34 -5.70 -23.73
N GLN A 78 3.34 -5.79 -24.60
CA GLN A 78 4.23 -6.95 -24.68
C GLN A 78 5.61 -6.55 -24.16
N ASN A 79 6.21 -7.37 -23.30
CA ASN A 79 7.52 -7.08 -22.69
C ASN A 79 8.62 -6.75 -23.72
N ARG A 80 8.55 -7.30 -24.94
CA ARG A 80 9.47 -6.96 -26.05
C ARG A 80 9.41 -5.50 -26.50
N HIS A 81 8.40 -4.75 -26.08
CA HIS A 81 8.23 -3.33 -26.37
C HIS A 81 8.61 -2.45 -25.18
N ALA A 82 9.00 -3.02 -24.03
CA ALA A 82 9.53 -2.25 -22.92
C ALA A 82 10.90 -1.68 -23.30
N GLN A 83 11.04 -0.36 -23.19
CA GLN A 83 12.33 0.31 -23.24
C GLN A 83 12.71 0.69 -21.82
N THR A 84 13.80 0.15 -21.31
CA THR A 84 14.40 0.59 -20.04
C THR A 84 15.36 1.73 -20.36
N VAL A 85 15.15 2.89 -19.73
CA VAL A 85 16.12 4.00 -19.72
C VAL A 85 17.17 3.72 -18.64
#